data_AF-A0A962R1C6-F1
#
_entry.id   AF-A0A962R1C6-F1
#
_cell.length_a   1.000
_cell.length_b   1.000
_cell.length_c   1.000
_cell.angle_alpha   90.00
_cell.angle_beta   90.00
_cell.angle_gamma   90.00
#
_symmetry.space_group_name_H-M   'P 1'
#
loop_
_entity.id
_entity.type
_entity.pdbx_description
1 polymer ?
#
loop_
_entity_poly.entity_id
_entity_poly.type
_entity_poly.pdbx_seq_one_letter_code
_entity_poly.pdbx_strand_id
1 'polypeptide(L)'
;EPWNLVPEAERAQNWAPAGIGLIDRDDQGRFYIIMHPDATDGSYQGGGPEVWVYDAAAKKRVQRIKLQAWGLSLAVSRGDKPLLMVVNPTDMSLEMYNTDSGKFIKTISGFGQETPLMVHGSR
;
A
#
# COMPACT_ATOMS: atom_id res chain seq x y z
N GLU A 1 -10.34 7.06 -22.75
CA GLU A 1 -8.91 6.69 -22.60
C GLU A 1 -8.53 6.24 -21.19
N PRO A 2 -8.00 5.00 -21.06
CA PRO A 2 -7.34 4.53 -19.84
C PRO A 2 -6.04 5.31 -19.58
N TRP A 3 -5.64 5.44 -18.32
CA TRP A 3 -4.41 6.11 -17.91
C TRP A 3 -3.43 5.11 -17.28
N ASN A 4 -2.13 5.29 -17.54
CA ASN A 4 -1.08 4.43 -17.01
C ASN A 4 -0.68 4.86 -15.60
N LEU A 5 -0.90 3.99 -14.62
CA LEU A 5 -0.50 4.20 -13.23
C LEU A 5 1.02 4.24 -13.05
N VAL A 6 1.76 3.50 -13.89
CA VAL A 6 3.23 3.37 -13.82
C VAL A 6 3.87 4.16 -14.97
N PRO A 7 4.56 5.29 -14.68
CA PRO A 7 5.29 6.04 -15.70
C PRO A 7 6.43 5.21 -16.31
N GLU A 8 6.91 5.65 -17.48
CA GLU A 8 7.90 4.91 -18.26
C GLU A 8 9.19 4.61 -17.49
N ALA A 9 9.69 5.55 -16.70
CA ALA A 9 10.91 5.39 -15.91
C ALA A 9 10.81 4.23 -14.90
N GLU A 10 9.67 4.11 -14.21
CA GLU A 10 9.44 3.00 -13.29
C GLU A 10 9.09 1.69 -14.00
N ARG A 11 8.44 1.74 -15.17
CA ARG A 11 8.25 0.52 -15.98
C ARG A 11 9.58 -0.07 -16.44
N ALA A 12 10.57 0.78 -16.74
CA ALA A 12 11.93 0.32 -17.10
C ALA A 12 12.63 -0.43 -15.95
N GLN A 13 12.16 -0.26 -14.72
CA GLN A 13 12.61 -0.99 -13.52
C GLN A 13 11.60 -2.07 -13.09
N ASN A 14 10.66 -2.42 -13.99
CA ASN A 14 9.61 -3.41 -13.75
C ASN A 14 8.79 -3.14 -12.47
N TRP A 15 8.48 -1.88 -12.16
CA TRP A 15 7.56 -1.60 -11.06
C TRP A 15 6.16 -2.08 -11.40
N ALA A 16 5.56 -2.88 -10.51
CA ALA A 16 4.20 -3.38 -10.66
C ALA A 16 3.47 -3.45 -9.30
N PRO A 17 2.13 -3.49 -9.31
CA PRO A 17 1.35 -3.80 -8.12
C PRO A 17 1.58 -5.25 -7.66
N ALA A 18 1.71 -5.47 -6.35
CA ALA A 18 1.72 -6.83 -5.80
C ALA A 18 1.22 -6.91 -4.35
N GLY A 19 0.73 -8.10 -3.99
CA GLY A 19 0.17 -8.41 -2.69
C GLY A 19 -1.17 -9.14 -2.83
N ILE A 20 -1.77 -9.48 -1.69
CA ILE A 20 -3.06 -10.21 -1.65
C ILE A 20 -4.23 -9.31 -1.26
N GLY A 21 -3.96 -8.25 -0.48
CA GLY A 21 -4.87 -7.16 -0.18
C GLY A 21 -4.24 -5.83 -0.57
N LEU A 22 -3.75 -5.72 -1.80
CA LEU A 22 -2.79 -4.67 -2.19
C LEU A 22 -3.37 -3.28 -2.44
N ILE A 23 -4.70 -3.11 -2.43
CA ILE A 23 -5.36 -1.86 -2.81
C ILE A 23 -6.53 -1.52 -1.90
N ASP A 24 -6.63 -0.24 -1.52
CA ASP A 24 -7.78 0.36 -0.84
C ASP A 24 -7.85 1.86 -1.19
N ARG A 25 -8.92 2.53 -0.80
CA ARG A 25 -9.17 3.95 -1.02
C ARG A 25 -9.54 4.65 0.28
N ASP A 26 -9.33 5.96 0.36
CA ASP A 26 -9.92 6.81 1.40
C ASP A 26 -11.22 7.47 0.92
N ASP A 27 -11.84 8.28 1.79
CA ASP A 27 -13.06 9.05 1.44
C ASP A 27 -12.76 10.36 0.71
N GLN A 28 -11.48 10.73 0.60
CA GLN A 28 -11.02 11.89 -0.14
C GLN A 28 -10.79 11.56 -1.62
N GLY A 29 -11.06 10.30 -2.03
CA GLY A 29 -10.92 9.84 -3.41
C GLY A 29 -9.49 9.43 -3.78
N ARG A 30 -8.59 9.31 -2.81
CA ARG A 30 -7.25 8.75 -3.03
C ARG A 30 -7.31 7.23 -2.97
N PHE A 31 -6.53 6.57 -3.81
CA PHE A 31 -6.30 5.13 -3.71
C PHE A 31 -4.83 4.83 -3.47
N TYR A 32 -4.59 3.73 -2.75
CA TYR A 32 -3.32 3.32 -2.20
C TYR A 32 -3.03 1.92 -2.75
N ILE A 33 -1.87 1.73 -3.37
CA ILE A 33 -1.50 0.45 -4.01
C ILE A 33 -0.12 0.04 -3.53
N ILE A 34 0.03 -1.20 -3.07
CA ILE A 34 1.35 -1.79 -2.80
C ILE A 34 2.05 -2.07 -4.13
N MET A 35 3.27 -1.57 -4.25
CA MET A 35 4.08 -1.60 -5.47
C MET A 35 5.45 -2.18 -5.15
N HIS A 36 6.02 -2.96 -6.09
CA HIS A 36 7.37 -3.48 -5.98
C HIS A 36 8.15 -3.35 -7.29
N PRO A 37 9.48 -3.15 -7.22
CA PRO A 37 10.34 -3.19 -8.39
C PRO A 37 10.59 -4.64 -8.83
N ASP A 38 11.23 -4.79 -9.99
CA ASP A 38 11.74 -6.08 -10.48
C ASP A 38 10.65 -7.15 -10.64
N ALA A 39 9.43 -6.73 -10.99
CA ALA A 39 8.33 -7.65 -11.19
C ALA A 39 8.60 -8.64 -12.31
N THR A 40 8.44 -9.92 -11.97
CA THR A 40 8.54 -11.06 -12.88
C THR A 40 7.21 -11.82 -12.91
N ASP A 41 7.04 -12.71 -13.88
CA ASP A 41 5.87 -13.58 -13.93
C ASP A 41 5.74 -14.38 -12.62
N GLY A 42 4.54 -14.40 -12.03
CA GLY A 42 4.27 -15.00 -10.72
C GLY A 42 4.57 -14.15 -9.48
N SER A 43 5.22 -12.99 -9.60
CA SER A 43 5.59 -12.15 -8.44
C SER A 43 4.43 -11.33 -7.82
N TYR A 44 3.27 -11.30 -8.47
CA TYR A 44 2.14 -10.41 -8.14
C TYR A 44 1.51 -10.63 -6.75
N GLN A 45 1.79 -11.74 -6.06
CA GLN A 45 1.31 -11.98 -4.69
C GLN A 45 2.35 -11.62 -3.62
N GLY A 46 3.58 -11.29 -4.03
CA GLY A 46 4.73 -11.14 -3.14
C GLY A 46 4.75 -9.85 -2.31
N GLY A 47 3.82 -8.92 -2.54
CA GLY A 47 3.82 -7.63 -1.86
C GLY A 47 4.89 -6.67 -2.37
N GLY A 48 5.20 -5.62 -1.62
CA GLY A 48 6.19 -4.63 -2.04
C GLY A 48 6.74 -3.72 -0.94
N PRO A 49 7.85 -3.01 -1.22
CA PRO A 49 8.48 -2.10 -0.27
C PRO A 49 7.83 -0.71 -0.24
N GLU A 50 6.88 -0.42 -1.14
CA GLU A 50 6.25 0.89 -1.23
C GLU A 50 4.74 0.80 -1.39
N VAL A 51 4.06 1.82 -0.87
CA VAL A 51 2.67 2.12 -1.21
C VAL A 51 2.64 3.39 -2.04
N TRP A 52 2.08 3.31 -3.25
CA TRP A 52 1.88 4.46 -4.11
C TRP A 52 0.47 5.00 -3.93
N VAL A 53 0.37 6.32 -3.80
CA VAL A 53 -0.89 7.03 -3.56
C VAL A 53 -1.24 7.84 -4.79
N TYR A 54 -2.50 7.75 -5.18
CA TYR A 54 -3.01 8.34 -6.41
C TYR A 54 -4.26 9.15 -6.14
N ASP A 55 -4.38 10.27 -6.86
CA ASP A 55 -5.63 10.98 -7.03
C ASP A 55 -6.33 10.43 -8.29
N ALA A 56 -7.51 9.83 -8.10
CA ALA A 56 -8.28 9.23 -9.18
C ALA A 56 -8.88 10.27 -10.14
N ALA A 57 -9.27 11.44 -9.62
CA ALA A 57 -9.87 12.51 -10.42
C ALA A 57 -8.79 13.19 -11.29
N ALA A 58 -7.64 13.48 -10.69
CA ALA A 58 -6.50 14.09 -11.39
C ALA A 58 -5.72 13.09 -12.26
N LYS A 59 -5.99 11.78 -12.13
CA LYS A 59 -5.27 10.70 -12.81
C LYS A 59 -3.76 10.87 -12.65
N LYS A 60 -3.31 10.99 -11.39
CA LYS A 60 -1.92 11.28 -11.07
C LYS A 60 -1.47 10.61 -9.78
N ARG A 61 -0.23 10.11 -9.75
CA ARG A 61 0.44 9.70 -8.52
C ARG A 61 0.80 10.95 -7.71
N VAL A 62 0.28 11.04 -6.49
CA VAL A 62 0.50 12.20 -5.60
C VAL A 62 1.57 11.92 -4.56
N GLN A 63 1.85 10.65 -4.25
CA GLN A 63 2.85 10.28 -3.24
C GLN A 63 3.39 8.87 -3.45
N ARG A 64 4.60 8.64 -2.92
CA ARG A 64 5.17 7.30 -2.67
C ARG A 64 5.50 7.22 -1.19
N ILE A 65 4.99 6.20 -0.51
CA ILE A 65 5.24 5.92 0.90
C ILE A 65 6.19 4.74 0.95
N LYS A 66 7.42 4.97 1.40
CA LYS A 66 8.40 3.90 1.64
C LYS A 66 8.06 3.22 2.96
N LEU A 67 7.88 1.89 2.91
CA LEU A 67 7.58 1.10 4.10
C LEU A 67 8.85 0.90 4.93
N GLN A 68 8.69 0.70 6.24
CA GLN A 68 9.81 0.36 7.12
C GLN A 68 10.30 -1.05 6.84
N ALA A 69 9.37 -1.97 6.56
CA ALA A 69 9.65 -3.31 6.10
C ALA A 69 9.03 -3.55 4.70
N TRP A 70 8.21 -4.60 4.56
CA TRP A 70 7.60 -5.04 3.30
C TRP A 70 6.10 -5.19 3.51
N GLY A 71 5.27 -4.78 2.55
CA GLY A 71 3.82 -4.84 2.67
C GLY A 71 3.20 -5.96 1.84
N LEU A 72 2.26 -6.71 2.42
CA LEU A 72 1.52 -7.80 1.77
C LEU A 72 0.05 -7.46 1.50
N SER A 73 -0.56 -6.80 2.47
CA SER A 73 -1.93 -6.30 2.45
C SER A 73 -1.97 -4.92 3.07
N LEU A 74 -2.92 -4.10 2.66
CA LEU A 74 -3.15 -2.78 3.25
C LEU A 74 -4.63 -2.54 3.52
N ALA A 75 -4.88 -1.58 4.40
CA ALA A 75 -6.18 -0.98 4.61
C ALA A 75 -6.00 0.50 4.89
N VAL A 76 -7.01 1.29 4.52
CA VAL A 76 -7.04 2.73 4.79
C VAL A 76 -8.27 3.04 5.63
N SER A 77 -8.08 3.71 6.77
CA SER A 77 -9.20 4.14 7.60
C SER A 77 -10.01 5.23 6.90
N ARG A 78 -11.26 5.41 7.33
CA ARG A 78 -12.21 6.40 6.76
C ARG A 78 -12.16 7.73 7.53
N GLY A 79 -12.79 8.76 6.97
CA GLY A 79 -12.89 10.11 7.56
C GLY A 79 -11.77 11.09 7.16
N ASP A 80 -11.78 12.27 7.79
CA ASP A 80 -10.98 13.44 7.36
C ASP A 80 -9.46 13.30 7.50
N LYS A 81 -9.01 12.37 8.36
CA LYS A 81 -7.59 12.11 8.63
C LYS A 81 -7.33 10.60 8.54
N PRO A 82 -7.38 10.03 7.33
CA PRO A 82 -7.23 8.60 7.18
C PRO A 82 -5.82 8.15 7.60
N LEU A 83 -5.71 6.90 8.03
CA LEU A 83 -4.46 6.24 8.37
C LEU A 83 -4.29 5.05 7.43
N LEU A 84 -3.08 4.87 6.94
CA LEU A 84 -2.70 3.69 6.17
C LEU A 84 -2.15 2.65 7.13
N MET A 85 -2.66 1.42 7.02
CA MET A 85 -2.20 0.25 7.77
C MET A 85 -1.69 -0.78 6.78
N VAL A 86 -0.50 -1.34 7.02
CA VAL A 86 0.16 -2.27 6.10
C VAL A 86 0.66 -3.48 6.87
N VAL A 87 0.31 -4.69 6.39
CA VAL A 87 0.70 -5.96 6.99
C VAL A 87 2.04 -6.41 6.43
N ASN A 88 2.95 -6.80 7.32
CA ASN A 88 4.23 -7.41 6.95
C ASN A 88 4.09 -8.92 6.70
N PRO A 89 4.58 -9.47 5.57
CA PRO A 89 4.45 -10.90 5.25
C PRO A 89 5.32 -11.83 6.10
N THR A 90 6.34 -11.31 6.79
CA THR A 90 7.33 -12.11 7.50
C THR A 90 6.91 -12.35 8.96
N ASP A 91 6.50 -11.30 9.65
CA ASP A 91 6.19 -11.35 11.09
C ASP A 91 4.73 -11.02 11.42
N MET A 92 3.92 -10.78 10.39
CA MET A 92 2.50 -10.40 10.50
C MET A 92 2.26 -9.12 11.31
N SER A 93 3.28 -8.28 11.50
CA SER A 93 3.11 -6.99 12.14
C SER A 93 2.35 -6.01 11.24
N LEU A 94 1.74 -5.00 11.87
CA LEU A 94 0.99 -3.95 11.19
C LEU A 94 1.71 -2.62 11.33
N GLU A 95 2.22 -2.08 10.24
CA GLU A 95 2.79 -0.74 10.20
C GLU A 95 1.67 0.29 9.96
N MET A 96 1.71 1.39 10.69
CA MET A 96 0.76 2.50 10.55
C MET A 96 1.46 3.75 10.03
N TYR A 97 0.81 4.43 9.08
CA TYR A 97 1.30 5.65 8.44
C TYR A 97 0.23 6.75 8.44
N ASN A 98 0.68 7.99 8.59
CA ASN A 98 -0.16 9.15 8.30
C ASN A 98 -0.27 9.31 6.78
N THR A 99 -1.49 9.34 6.24
CA THR A 99 -1.70 9.33 4.78
C THR A 99 -1.29 10.62 4.08
N ASP A 100 -1.32 11.77 4.77
CA ASP A 100 -1.00 13.07 4.16
C ASP A 100 0.51 13.30 4.06
N SER A 101 1.23 12.94 5.12
CA SER A 101 2.69 13.11 5.19
C SER A 101 3.46 11.87 4.72
N GLY A 102 2.81 10.70 4.69
CA GLY A 102 3.46 9.41 4.44
C GLY A 102 4.39 8.97 5.56
N LYS A 103 4.36 9.65 6.72
CA LYS A 103 5.26 9.34 7.83
C LYS A 103 4.78 8.13 8.58
N PHE A 104 5.72 7.24 8.88
CA PHE A 104 5.54 6.15 9.82
C PHE A 104 5.11 6.69 11.19
N ILE A 105 4.13 6.03 11.79
CA ILE A 105 3.61 6.36 13.13
C ILE A 105 4.12 5.33 14.12
N LYS A 106 3.82 4.04 13.88
CA LYS A 106 4.18 2.93 14.77
C LYS A 106 3.98 1.58 14.07
N THR A 107 4.55 0.55 14.68
CA THR A 107 4.24 -0.84 14.38
C THR A 107 3.38 -1.41 15.50
N ILE A 108 2.33 -2.14 15.15
CA ILE A 108 1.55 -2.98 16.05
C ILE A 108 1.96 -4.42 15.79
N SER A 109 2.36 -5.12 16.85
CA SER A 109 2.79 -6.51 16.80
C SER A 109 2.28 -7.26 18.02
N GLY A 110 2.66 -8.53 18.16
CA GLY A 110 2.23 -9.33 19.32
C GLY A 110 0.77 -9.77 19.24
N PHE A 111 0.26 -10.03 18.04
CA PHE A 111 -1.09 -10.56 17.81
C PHE A 111 -1.29 -12.01 18.31
N GLY A 112 -0.29 -12.61 18.96
CA GLY A 112 -0.37 -13.97 19.47
C GLY A 112 -0.33 -15.00 18.34
N GLN A 113 -1.33 -15.87 18.27
CA GLN A 113 -1.48 -16.86 17.20
C GLN A 113 -2.26 -16.30 16.00
N GLU A 114 -2.76 -15.07 16.09
CA GLU A 114 -3.50 -14.45 14.99
C GLU A 114 -2.55 -14.00 13.88
N THR A 115 -2.96 -14.25 12.64
CA THR A 115 -2.26 -13.84 11.43
C THR A 115 -3.13 -12.85 10.68
N PRO A 116 -3.00 -11.54 10.93
CA PRO A 116 -3.78 -10.51 10.25
C PRO A 116 -3.38 -10.41 8.77
N LEU A 117 -3.83 -11.37 7.96
CA LEU A 117 -3.51 -11.49 6.55
C LEU A 117 -4.29 -10.46 5.71
N MET A 118 -5.52 -10.16 6.13
CA MET A 118 -6.39 -9.16 5.54
C MET A 118 -6.80 -8.17 6.62
N VAL A 119 -6.79 -6.89 6.25
CA VAL A 119 -7.22 -5.79 7.13
C VAL A 119 -8.29 -5.00 6.39
N HIS A 120 -9.27 -4.51 7.11
CA HIS A 120 -10.32 -3.68 6.57
C HIS A 120 -10.43 -2.39 7.39
N GLY A 121 -10.44 -1.24 6.72
CA GLY A 121 -10.75 0.02 7.37
C GLY A 121 -12.20 0.01 7.88
N SER A 122 -12.43 0.51 9.09
CA SER A 122 -13.78 0.69 9.62
C SER A 122 -14.58 1.62 8.70
N ARG A 123 -15.83 1.24 8.40
CA ARG A 123 -16.76 2.04 7.59
C ARG A 123 -17.29 3.23 8.36
#